data_AF-A0A060C886-F1
#
_entry.id   AF-A0A060C886-F1
#
_cell.length_a   1.000
_cell.length_b   1.000
_cell.length_c   1.000
_cell.angle_alpha   90.00
_cell.angle_beta   90.00
_cell.angle_gamma   90.00
#
_symmetry.space_group_name_H-M   'P 1'
#
loop_
_entity.id
_entity.type
_entity.pdbx_description
1 polymer ?
#
loop_
_entity_poly.entity_id
_entity_poly.type
_entity_poly.pdbx_seq_one_letter_code
_entity_poly.pdbx_strand_id
1 'polypeptide(L)'
;MTGTPGLLPAYLAQARMHRHARLAGSVFTVHNLAYQGRFDARHLPELGLPPRFYDVDGLEFYGQISFLKAGLQYSDRLTTVSPTYAREIQTPDYGEGLDGLLRQRAGELDGI
;
A
#
# COMPACT_ATOMS: atom_id res chain seq x y z
N MET A 1 -8.07 15.43 -2.08
CA MET A 1 -6.74 15.04 -1.54
C MET A 1 -6.08 14.12 -2.55
N THR A 2 -5.14 14.65 -3.33
CA THR A 2 -4.38 13.90 -4.34
C THR A 2 -3.41 12.95 -3.62
N GLY A 3 -3.54 11.65 -3.90
CA GLY A 3 -2.98 10.53 -3.13
C GLY A 3 -1.47 10.29 -3.23
N THR A 4 -0.64 11.34 -3.30
CA THR A 4 0.82 11.21 -3.44
C THR A 4 1.56 10.43 -2.32
N PRO A 5 1.13 10.40 -1.03
CA PRO A 5 1.90 9.68 -0.01
C PRO A 5 1.92 8.16 -0.17
N GLY A 6 0.92 7.58 -0.86
CA GLY A 6 0.81 6.12 -1.02
C GLY A 6 1.95 5.49 -1.83
N LEU A 7 2.62 6.25 -2.69
CA LEU A 7 3.71 5.72 -3.53
C LEU A 7 5.10 5.83 -2.89
N LEU A 8 5.29 6.65 -1.85
CA LEU A 8 6.60 6.83 -1.21
C LEU A 8 7.22 5.48 -0.77
N PRO A 9 6.49 4.56 -0.12
CA PRO A 9 7.05 3.26 0.25
C PRO A 9 7.49 2.42 -0.96
N ALA A 10 6.74 2.49 -2.08
CA ALA A 10 7.12 1.81 -3.32
C ALA A 10 8.43 2.36 -3.89
N TYR A 11 8.63 3.68 -3.88
CA TYR A 11 9.90 4.29 -4.29
C TYR A 11 11.06 3.94 -3.38
N LEU A 12 10.84 3.85 -2.06
CA LEU A 12 11.86 3.36 -1.13
C LEU A 12 12.22 1.90 -1.41
N ALA A 13 11.24 1.04 -1.67
CA ALA A 13 11.48 -0.35 -2.08
C ALA A 13 12.29 -0.42 -3.38
N GLN A 14 11.94 0.35 -4.40
CA GLN A 14 12.73 0.46 -5.63
C GLN A 14 14.17 0.90 -5.34
N ALA A 15 14.37 1.94 -4.54
CA ALA A 15 15.69 2.46 -4.21
C ALA A 15 16.55 1.43 -3.44
N ARG A 16 15.95 0.67 -2.51
CA ARG A 16 16.62 -0.45 -1.81
C ARG A 16 17.12 -1.52 -2.79
N MET A 17 16.32 -1.86 -3.81
CA MET A 17 16.72 -2.81 -4.85
C MET A 17 17.90 -2.32 -5.70
N HIS A 18 17.99 -1.00 -5.97
CA HIS A 18 19.03 -0.45 -6.83
C HIS A 18 20.34 -0.10 -6.14
N ARG A 19 20.29 0.34 -4.87
CA ARG A 19 21.44 0.94 -4.19
C ARG A 19 22.15 0.00 -3.21
N HIS A 20 21.59 -1.19 -2.92
CA HIS A 20 22.09 -2.08 -1.85
C HIS A 20 22.37 -1.31 -0.55
N ALA A 21 21.59 -0.26 -0.27
CA ALA A 21 21.82 0.68 0.83
C ALA A 21 20.70 0.56 1.86
N ARG A 22 21.05 0.70 3.14
CA ARG A 22 20.08 0.72 4.23
C ARG A 22 19.39 2.09 4.26
N LEU A 23 18.19 2.16 3.68
CA LEU A 23 17.33 3.34 3.76
C LEU A 23 16.52 3.35 5.07
N ALA A 24 15.98 4.51 5.43
CA ALA A 24 15.06 4.63 6.56
C ALA A 24 13.84 3.71 6.40
N GLY A 25 13.26 3.28 7.52
CA GLY A 25 11.98 2.58 7.54
C GLY A 25 10.82 3.52 7.22
N SER A 26 9.67 2.95 6.89
CA SER A 26 8.45 3.66 6.52
C SER A 26 7.24 3.09 7.28
N VAL A 27 6.40 4.01 7.77
CA VAL A 27 5.11 3.69 8.42
C VAL A 27 4.03 4.31 7.55
N PHE A 28 2.98 3.55 7.25
CA PHE A 28 1.83 4.06 6.50
C PHE A 28 0.54 3.95 7.32
N THR A 29 -0.06 5.12 7.58
CA THR A 29 -1.30 5.22 8.35
C THR A 29 -2.50 5.21 7.42
N VAL A 30 -3.41 4.27 7.62
CA VAL A 30 -4.70 4.21 6.94
C VAL A 30 -5.76 4.90 7.79
N HIS A 31 -6.46 5.87 7.19
CA HIS A 31 -7.63 6.48 7.81
C HIS A 31 -8.94 5.98 7.22
N ASN A 32 -8.93 5.54 5.96
CA ASN A 32 -10.11 5.06 5.26
C ASN A 32 -9.71 4.27 4.01
N LEU A 33 -10.16 3.02 3.89
CA LEU A 33 -9.86 2.16 2.74
C LEU A 33 -10.68 2.47 1.49
N ALA A 34 -11.80 3.19 1.60
CA ALA A 34 -12.63 3.55 0.44
C ALA A 34 -11.89 4.48 -0.53
N TYR A 35 -10.91 5.26 -0.05
CA TYR A 35 -10.12 6.18 -0.86
C TYR A 35 -8.82 5.54 -1.35
N GLN A 36 -8.95 4.63 -2.32
CA GLN A 36 -7.81 3.84 -2.80
C GLN A 36 -6.85 4.57 -3.74
N GLY A 37 -7.29 5.69 -4.34
CA GLY A 37 -6.53 6.38 -5.39
C GLY A 37 -6.29 5.47 -6.59
N ARG A 38 -7.39 5.05 -7.25
CA ARG A 38 -7.36 4.14 -8.40
C ARG A 38 -7.10 4.89 -9.70
N PHE A 39 -6.13 4.42 -10.47
CA PHE A 39 -5.77 4.97 -11.78
C PHE A 39 -5.66 3.86 -12.83
N ASP A 40 -5.85 4.21 -14.10
CA ASP A 40 -5.67 3.26 -15.19
C ASP A 40 -4.21 2.77 -15.26
N ALA A 41 -4.00 1.49 -15.56
CA ALA A 41 -2.68 0.86 -15.65
C ALA A 41 -1.76 1.54 -16.68
N ARG A 42 -2.33 2.19 -17.71
CA ARG A 42 -1.58 2.96 -18.70
C ARG A 42 -0.73 4.08 -18.10
N HIS A 43 -1.06 4.55 -16.90
CA HIS A 43 -0.33 5.60 -16.19
C HIS A 43 0.93 5.08 -15.47
N LEU A 44 1.18 3.77 -15.44
CA LEU A 44 2.35 3.19 -14.80
C LEU A 44 3.69 3.81 -15.26
N PRO A 45 3.93 4.06 -16.56
CA PRO A 45 5.18 4.68 -17.01
C PRO A 45 5.37 6.10 -16.47
N GLU A 46 4.29 6.84 -16.22
CA GLU A 46 4.34 8.20 -15.65
C GLU A 46 4.81 8.19 -14.19
N LEU A 47 4.66 7.06 -13.49
CA LEU A 47 5.09 6.91 -12.10
C LEU A 47 6.60 6.66 -11.96
N GLY A 48 7.30 6.30 -13.04
CA GLY A 48 8.74 5.95 -12.97
C GLY A 48 9.04 4.67 -12.18
N LEU A 49 8.00 3.88 -11.84
CA LEU A 49 8.14 2.58 -11.19
C LEU A 49 8.43 1.49 -12.24
N PRO A 50 9.29 0.50 -11.94
CA PRO A 50 9.52 -0.62 -12.84
C PRO A 50 8.25 -1.45 -13.08
N PRO A 51 8.03 -2.04 -14.28
CA PRO A 51 6.82 -2.81 -14.58
C PRO A 51 6.48 -3.91 -13.57
N ARG A 52 7.49 -4.54 -12.96
CA ARG A 52 7.32 -5.58 -11.91
C ARG A 52 6.58 -5.11 -10.65
N PHE A 53 6.41 -3.80 -10.45
CA PHE A 53 5.63 -3.27 -9.33
C PHE A 53 4.13 -3.36 -9.58
N TYR A 54 3.71 -3.39 -10.85
CA TYR A 54 2.33 -3.65 -11.24
C TYR A 54 2.07 -5.16 -11.26
N ASP A 55 1.91 -5.70 -10.05
CA ASP A 55 1.65 -7.11 -9.78
C ASP A 55 0.59 -7.24 -8.68
N VAL A 56 -0.03 -8.40 -8.56
CA VAL A 56 -1.00 -8.72 -7.49
C VAL A 56 -0.34 -8.60 -6.12
N ASP A 57 0.95 -8.94 -6.00
CA ASP A 57 1.76 -8.71 -4.80
C ASP A 57 2.47 -7.34 -4.83
N GLY A 58 1.92 -6.40 -5.60
CA GLY A 58 2.40 -5.04 -5.78
C GLY A 58 1.27 -4.01 -5.66
N LEU A 59 1.27 -3.02 -6.56
CA LEU A 59 0.28 -1.93 -6.57
C LEU A 59 -0.94 -2.19 -7.47
N GLU A 60 -0.98 -3.31 -8.19
CA GLU A 60 -2.11 -3.66 -9.07
C GLU A 60 -3.36 -3.96 -8.22
N PHE A 61 -4.52 -3.48 -8.64
CA PHE A 61 -5.78 -3.72 -7.97
C PHE A 61 -6.93 -3.79 -8.99
N TYR A 62 -7.36 -5.01 -9.31
CA TYR A 62 -8.43 -5.30 -10.27
C TYR A 62 -8.25 -4.58 -11.63
N GLY A 63 -7.08 -4.73 -12.24
CA GLY A 63 -6.69 -4.13 -13.51
C GLY A 63 -6.26 -2.67 -13.42
N GLN A 64 -6.24 -2.08 -12.22
CA GLN A 64 -5.89 -0.68 -12.01
C GLN A 64 -4.68 -0.52 -11.10
N ILE A 65 -4.12 0.68 -11.05
CA ILE A 65 -3.10 1.08 -10.09
C ILE A 65 -3.82 1.58 -8.83
N SER A 66 -3.45 1.09 -7.64
CA SER A 66 -3.94 1.60 -6.36
C SER A 66 -2.80 2.17 -5.54
N PHE A 67 -2.83 3.48 -5.29
CA PHE A 67 -1.81 4.16 -4.47
C PHE A 67 -1.92 3.74 -3.00
N LEU A 68 -3.13 3.49 -2.52
CA LEU A 68 -3.35 2.94 -1.19
C LEU A 68 -2.73 1.56 -1.05
N LYS A 69 -2.97 0.67 -2.04
CA LYS A 69 -2.37 -0.67 -2.05
C LYS A 69 -0.85 -0.59 -2.09
N ALA A 70 -0.27 0.32 -2.86
CA ALA A 70 1.18 0.54 -2.87
C ALA A 70 1.71 0.88 -1.47
N GLY A 71 1.03 1.77 -0.74
CA GLY A 71 1.41 2.11 0.64
C GLY A 71 1.30 0.91 1.57
N LEU A 72 0.19 0.19 1.48
CA LEU A 72 -0.06 -1.04 2.25
C LEU A 72 0.93 -2.16 1.94
N GLN A 73 1.40 -2.28 0.70
CA GLN A 73 2.28 -3.37 0.27
C GLN A 73 3.74 -3.10 0.62
N TYR A 74 4.22 -1.88 0.42
CA TYR A 74 5.66 -1.58 0.48
C TYR A 74 6.12 -0.91 1.77
N SER A 75 5.21 -0.52 2.67
CA SER A 75 5.61 0.03 3.98
C SER A 75 6.17 -1.02 4.91
N ASP A 76 7.03 -0.60 5.84
CA ASP A 76 7.64 -1.49 6.83
C ASP A 76 6.69 -1.76 8.02
N ARG A 77 5.81 -0.80 8.34
CA ARG A 77 4.73 -0.92 9.34
C ARG A 77 3.46 -0.25 8.83
N LEU A 78 2.32 -0.73 9.30
CA LEU A 78 1.01 -0.16 9.01
C LEU A 78 0.37 0.30 10.32
N THR A 79 -0.27 1.46 10.28
CA THR A 79 -1.08 1.92 11.41
C THR A 79 -2.47 2.33 10.96
N THR A 80 -3.42 2.37 11.89
CA THR A 80 -4.76 2.89 11.62
C THR A 80 -5.39 3.50 12.86
N VAL A 81 -6.51 4.20 12.69
CA VAL A 81 -7.08 5.12 13.68
C VAL A 81 -7.63 4.47 14.97
N SER A 82 -7.70 3.15 15.04
CA SER A 82 -8.01 2.45 16.29
C SER A 82 -7.65 0.96 16.22
N PRO A 83 -7.43 0.29 17.37
CA PRO A 83 -7.26 -1.16 17.42
C PRO A 83 -8.48 -1.94 16.91
N THR A 84 -9.68 -1.39 17.06
CA THR A 84 -10.90 -1.99 16.54
C THR A 84 -10.92 -1.95 15.01
N TYR A 85 -10.64 -0.78 14.45
CA TYR A 85 -10.61 -0.61 12.99
C TYR A 85 -9.51 -1.47 12.35
N ALA A 86 -8.35 -1.64 13.01
CA ALA A 86 -7.30 -2.56 12.57
C ALA A 86 -7.79 -4.00 12.38
N ARG A 87 -8.74 -4.47 13.22
CA ARG A 87 -9.36 -5.80 13.09
C ARG A 87 -10.46 -5.82 12.05
N GLU A 88 -11.30 -4.78 12.00
CA GLU A 88 -12.42 -4.69 11.06
C GLU A 88 -11.94 -4.74 9.61
N ILE A 89 -10.93 -3.96 9.25
CA ILE A 89 -10.43 -3.87 7.87
C ILE A 89 -9.78 -5.15 7.33
N GLN A 90 -9.56 -6.15 8.18
CA GLN A 90 -9.09 -7.47 7.79
C GLN A 90 -10.24 -8.42 7.39
N THR A 91 -11.48 -7.97 7.50
CA THR A 91 -12.67 -8.72 7.09
C THR A 91 -13.14 -8.29 5.70
N PRO A 92 -13.81 -9.17 4.93
CA PRO A 92 -14.34 -8.81 3.62
C PRO A 92 -15.32 -7.63 3.65
N ASP A 93 -16.09 -7.47 4.73
CA ASP A 93 -17.13 -6.45 4.85
C ASP A 93 -16.58 -5.03 4.96
N TYR A 94 -15.36 -4.86 5.50
CA TYR A 94 -14.76 -3.55 5.77
C TYR A 94 -13.40 -3.34 5.08
N GLY A 95 -12.83 -4.39 4.49
CA GLY A 95 -11.50 -4.32 3.90
C GLY A 95 -11.45 -3.77 2.47
N GLU A 96 -12.59 -3.46 1.84
CA GLU A 96 -12.66 -2.81 0.52
C GLU A 96 -11.85 -3.55 -0.56
N GLY A 97 -11.84 -4.89 -0.50
CA GLY A 97 -11.06 -5.77 -1.38
C GLY A 97 -9.56 -5.84 -1.07
N LEU A 98 -9.10 -5.18 -0.01
CA LEU A 98 -7.72 -5.22 0.51
C LEU A 98 -7.61 -6.08 1.78
N ASP A 99 -8.70 -6.71 2.23
CA ASP A 99 -8.76 -7.55 3.43
C ASP A 99 -7.75 -8.71 3.39
N GLY A 100 -7.56 -9.33 2.22
CA GLY A 100 -6.57 -10.39 2.04
C GLY A 100 -5.15 -9.90 2.31
N LEU A 101 -4.77 -8.75 1.75
CA LEU A 101 -3.48 -8.12 1.98
C LEU A 101 -3.31 -7.74 3.46
N LEU A 102 -4.33 -7.12 4.06
CA LEU A 102 -4.28 -6.67 5.45
C LEU A 102 -4.17 -7.85 6.42
N ARG A 103 -4.82 -8.99 6.14
CA ARG A 103 -4.65 -10.23 6.91
C ARG A 103 -3.24 -10.80 6.78
N GLN A 104 -2.67 -10.82 5.58
CA GLN A 104 -1.30 -11.27 5.37
C GLN A 104 -0.30 -10.41 6.18
N ARG A 105 -0.60 -9.13 6.32
CA ARG A 105 0.22 -8.15 7.05
C ARG A 105 -0.24 -7.88 8.49
N ALA A 106 -1.08 -8.75 9.06
CA ALA A 106 -1.65 -8.52 10.40
C ALA A 106 -0.57 -8.38 11.49
N GLY A 107 0.59 -9.01 11.34
CA GLY A 107 1.72 -8.89 12.28
C GLY A 107 2.45 -7.54 12.23
N GLU A 108 2.18 -6.71 11.22
CA GLU A 108 2.78 -5.38 11.04
C GLU A 108 1.73 -4.25 11.12
N LEU A 109 0.47 -4.58 11.37
CA LEU A 109 -0.67 -3.66 11.40
C LEU A 109 -1.12 -3.39 12.84
N ASP A 110 -0.94 -2.14 13.27
CA ASP A 110 -1.32 -1.67 14.60
C ASP A 110 -2.45 -0.61 14.53
N GLY A 111 -3.32 -0.59 15.53
CA GLY A 111 -4.23 0.53 15.75
C GLY A 111 -3.65 1.50 16.79
N ILE A 112 -3.70 2.81 16.50
CA ILE A 112 -3.27 3.87 17.44
C ILE A 112 -4.37 4.30 18.39
#